data_AF-A0A7C5XY09-F1
#
_entry.id   AF-A0A7C5XY09-F1
#
_cell.length_a   1.000
_cell.length_b   1.000
_cell.length_c   1.000
_cell.angle_alpha   90.00
_cell.angle_beta   90.00
_cell.angle_gamma   90.00
#
_symmetry.space_group_name_H-M   'P 1'
#
loop_
_entity.id
_entity.type
_entity.pdbx_description
1 polymer ?
#
loop_
_entity_poly.entity_id
_entity_poly.type
_entity_poly.pdbx_seq_one_letter_code
_entity_poly.pdbx_strand_id
1 'polypeptide(L)' 'MGINKVILVGNVGNDPETRAFPSGTTLCKFRMATTEPRFKDRETGE' A
#
# COMPACT_ATOMS: atom_id res chain seq x y z
N MET A 1 19.56 14.82 -12.02
CA MET A 1 18.88 13.63 -11.47
C MET A 1 17.60 14.09 -10.80
N GLY A 2 16.46 13.44 -11.06
CA GLY A 2 15.16 13.79 -10.49
C GLY A 2 14.59 12.61 -9.71
N ILE A 3 13.70 12.90 -8.76
CA ILE A 3 13.04 11.89 -7.94
C ILE A 3 11.61 11.74 -8.44
N ASN A 4 11.21 10.53 -8.80
CA ASN A 4 9.80 10.21 -8.93
C ASN A 4 9.29 9.72 -7.56
N LYS A 5 8.47 10.54 -6.91
CA LYS A 5 7.97 10.29 -5.55
C LYS A 5 6.50 9.91 -5.60
N VAL A 6 6.14 8.83 -4.89
CA VAL A 6 4.76 8.34 -4.75
C VAL A 6 4.38 8.27 -3.27
N ILE A 7 3.14 8.65 -2.95
CA ILE A 7 2.54 8.50 -1.62
C ILE A 7 1.25 7.69 -1.80
N LEU A 8 1.09 6.60 -1.07
CA LEU A 8 -0.08 5.71 -1.12
C LEU A 8 -0.72 5.59 0.26
N VAL A 9 -2.04 5.57 0.32
CA VAL A 9 -2.83 5.32 1.54
C VAL A 9 -3.81 4.20 1.24
N GLY A 10 -3.84 3.17 2.09
CA GLY A 10 -4.67 1.99 1.87
C GLY A 10 -4.44 0.93 2.93
N ASN A 11 -5.05 -0.22 2.74
CA ASN A 11 -4.97 -1.35 3.67
C ASN A 11 -4.00 -2.42 3.17
N VAL A 12 -3.30 -3.07 4.09
CA VAL A 12 -2.47 -4.23 3.77
C VAL A 12 -3.37 -5.44 3.58
N GLY A 13 -3.22 -6.15 2.45
CA GLY A 13 -4.13 -7.22 2.06
C GLY A 13 -3.90 -8.55 2.78
N ASN A 14 -2.65 -8.84 3.17
CA ASN A 14 -2.22 -10.04 3.89
C ASN A 14 -1.01 -9.69 4.76
N ASP A 15 -0.65 -10.55 5.71
CA ASP A 15 0.54 -10.36 6.55
C ASP A 15 1.81 -10.10 5.70
N PRO A 16 2.62 -9.08 6.05
CA PRO A 16 3.85 -8.79 5.33
C PRO A 16 4.87 -9.92 5.39
N GLU A 17 5.49 -10.24 4.25
CA GLU A 17 6.57 -11.22 4.15
C GLU A 17 7.93 -10.54 4.38
N THR A 18 8.66 -10.95 5.42
CA THR A 18 9.99 -10.40 5.72
C THR A 18 11.09 -11.42 5.45
N ARG A 19 12.18 -10.99 4.80
CA ARG A 19 13.39 -11.79 4.55
C ARG A 19 14.64 -11.02 4.93
N ALA A 20 15.44 -11.58 5.83
CA ALA A 20 16.78 -11.07 6.15
C ALA A 20 17.83 -11.73 5.24
N PHE A 21 18.73 -10.93 4.68
CA PHE A 21 19.83 -11.40 3.83
C PHE A 21 21.15 -11.42 4.61
N PRO A 22 22.10 -12.32 4.27
CA PRO A 22 23.43 -12.36 4.89
C PRO A 22 24.22 -11.05 4.77
N SER A 23 23.88 -10.19 3.80
CA SER A 23 24.43 -8.83 3.66
C SER A 23 24.02 -7.87 4.79
N GLY A 24 23.16 -8.29 5.72
CA GLY A 24 22.60 -7.45 6.79
C GLY A 24 21.39 -6.63 6.36
N THR A 25 20.91 -6.77 5.12
CA THR A 25 19.71 -6.09 4.63
C THR A 25 18.45 -6.90 4.93
N THR A 26 17.37 -6.22 5.28
CA THR A 26 16.05 -6.83 5.43
C THR A 26 15.12 -6.29 4.35
N LEU A 27 14.42 -7.20 3.66
CA LEU A 27 13.37 -6.88 2.69
C LEU A 27 12.02 -7.27 3.25
N CYS A 28 11.08 -6.33 3.23
CA CYS A 28 9.68 -6.55 3.57
C CYS A 28 8.84 -6.38 2.30
N LYS A 29 8.03 -7.38 1.98
CA LYS A 29 7.11 -7.38 0.85
C LYS A 29 5.68 -7.47 1.35
N PHE A 30 4.84 -6.55 0.93
CA PHE A 30 3.40 -6.58 1.22
C PHE A 30 2.62 -6.11 -0.01
N ARG A 31 1.36 -6.54 -0.10
CA ARG A 31 0.40 -6.01 -1.06
C ARG A 31 -0.52 -5.05 -0.34
N MET A 32 -0.82 -3.91 -0.95
CA MET A 32 -1.80 -2.97 -0.42
C MET A 32 -2.96 -2.80 -1.38
N ALA A 33 -4.15 -2.66 -0.83
CA ALA A 33 -5.35 -2.26 -1.54
C ALA A 33 -5.60 -0.78 -1.29
N THR A 34 -5.75 -0.02 -2.37
CA THR A 34 -6.27 1.34 -2.35
C THR A 34 -7.70 1.32 -2.85
N THR A 35 -8.57 2.09 -2.22
CA THR A 35 -9.91 2.34 -2.75
C THR A 35 -9.98 3.79 -3.20
N GLU A 36 -10.65 4.05 -4.31
CA GLU A 36 -11.06 5.42 -4.62
C GLU A 36 -11.95 5.93 -3.47
N PRO A 37 -11.87 7.22 -3.10
CA PRO A 37 -12.74 7.76 -2.07
C PRO A 37 -14.20 7.44 -2.42
N ARG A 38 -14.92 6.75 -1.52
CA ARG A 38 -16.39 6.71 -1.59
C ARG A 38 -16.87 8.13 -1.31
N PHE A 39 -17.05 8.93 -2.36
CA PHE A 39 -17.98 10.04 -2.27
C PHE A 39 -19.34 9.38 -2.04
N LYS A 40 -20.03 9.78 -0.97
CA LYS A 40 -21.42 9.36 -0.76
C LYS A 40 -22.18 9.66 -2.05
N ASP A 41 -22.58 8.62 -2.75
CA ASP A 41 -23.40 8.81 -3.93
C ASP A 41 -24.80 9.14 -3.42
N ARG A 42 -25.18 10.40 -3.59
CA ARG A 42 -26.44 10.93 -3.06
C ARG A 42 -27.65 10.26 -3.70
N GLU A 43 -27.48 9.53 -4.80
CA GLU A 43 -28.54 8.80 -5.49
C GLU A 43 -28.80 7.40 -4.89
N THR A 44 -27.79 6.73 -4.31
CA THR A 44 -27.94 5.37 -3.75
C THR A 44 -28.12 5.34 -2.24
N GLY A 45 -27.84 6.45 -1.54
CA GLY A 45 -28.04 6.55 -0.09
C GLY A 45 -26.96 5.85 0.75
N GLU A 46 -25.85 5.41 0.14
CA GLU A 46 -24.62 4.98 0.84
C GLU A 46 -23.62 6.12 1.00
#